data_AF-A0A956AFW9-F1
#
_entry.id   AF-A0A956AFW9-F1
#
_cell.length_a   1.000
_cell.length_b   1.000
_cell.length_c   1.000
_cell.angle_alpha   90.00
_cell.angle_beta   90.00
_cell.angle_gamma   90.00
#
_symmetry.space_group_name_H-M   'P 1'
#
loop_
_entity.id
_entity.type
_entity.pdbx_description
1 polymer ?
#
loop_
_entity_poly.entity_id
_entity_poly.type
_entity_poly.pdbx_seq_one_letter_code
_entity_poly.pdbx_strand_id
1 'polypeptide(L)'
;MRYTALPPIVLVATLATACSLGHLEPRRSDGRSEPSEEVRDIILALPPWLLSSPGWHPDAEPFDQTDLDAYTLAALRLQRHAVSDVRAGIELALADRSAGVRESAVANVFVLLRVLFDVPETIAQTSLRNASPYAVWVDRPASSVYPLRWPVTVDARNVVTGIASFMATRGGGPYPALDDLDGFAATYGFRDLPACAGRCGDRDAGEACQCDDACLAAGDCCLDYDDVCGGPDEAAD
;
A
#
# COMPACT_ATOMS: atom_id res chain seq x y z
N MET A 1 66.03 31.46 2.92
CA MET A 1 65.03 30.44 2.51
C MET A 1 65.65 29.06 2.75
N ARG A 2 65.15 28.30 3.73
CA ARG A 2 65.62 26.95 4.06
C ARG A 2 64.57 25.96 3.57
N TYR A 3 64.92 25.13 2.59
CA TYR A 3 64.12 23.99 2.16
C TYR A 3 64.41 22.81 3.10
N THR A 4 63.42 22.39 3.86
CA THR A 4 63.44 21.15 4.65
C THR A 4 63.01 19.99 3.76
N ALA A 5 63.86 18.96 3.66
CA ALA A 5 63.61 17.73 2.94
C ALA A 5 62.53 16.88 3.62
N LEU A 6 61.60 16.34 2.82
CA LEU A 6 60.55 15.40 3.24
C LEU A 6 61.12 13.97 3.35
N PRO A 7 60.64 13.14 4.29
CA PRO A 7 61.05 11.75 4.44
C PRO A 7 60.39 10.82 3.41
N PRO A 8 60.94 9.61 3.20
CA PRO A 8 60.43 8.66 2.22
C PRO A 8 59.09 8.04 2.63
N ILE A 9 58.18 7.93 1.66
CA ILE A 9 56.89 7.26 1.77
C ILE A 9 57.11 5.75 1.83
N VAL A 10 56.71 5.14 2.94
CA VAL A 10 56.67 3.68 3.10
C VAL A 10 55.36 3.16 2.50
N LEU A 11 55.45 2.43 1.39
CA LEU A 11 54.33 1.69 0.81
C LEU A 11 54.04 0.46 1.69
N VAL A 12 52.94 0.51 2.45
CA VAL A 12 52.42 -0.67 3.16
C VAL A 12 51.48 -1.41 2.20
N ALA A 13 51.91 -2.57 1.73
CA ALA A 13 51.08 -3.48 0.94
C ALA A 13 50.02 -4.11 1.85
N THR A 14 48.75 -3.75 1.64
CA THR A 14 47.60 -4.40 2.27
C THR A 14 47.36 -5.76 1.63
N LEU A 15 47.52 -6.82 2.44
CA LEU A 15 47.15 -8.20 2.12
C LEU A 15 45.64 -8.26 1.86
N ALA A 16 45.27 -8.68 0.65
CA ALA A 16 43.91 -8.97 0.26
C ALA A 16 43.41 -10.22 1.01
N THR A 17 42.53 -10.03 1.98
CA THR A 17 41.75 -11.11 2.60
C THR A 17 40.83 -11.69 1.53
N ALA A 18 41.07 -12.94 1.15
CA ALA A 18 40.22 -13.69 0.25
C ALA A 18 38.82 -13.85 0.86
N CYS A 19 37.84 -13.13 0.31
CA CYS A 19 36.43 -13.42 0.53
C CYS A 19 36.15 -14.82 -0.02
N SER A 20 35.76 -15.74 0.86
CA SER A 20 35.14 -17.00 0.48
C SER A 20 33.90 -16.70 -0.36
N LEU A 21 34.04 -16.85 -1.68
CA LEU A 21 32.93 -16.96 -2.62
C LEU A 21 32.16 -18.23 -2.25
N GLY A 22 31.22 -18.09 -1.31
CA GLY A 22 30.15 -19.06 -1.13
C GLY A 22 29.45 -19.22 -2.47
N HIS A 23 29.42 -20.46 -2.97
CA HIS A 23 28.66 -20.86 -4.14
C HIS A 23 27.22 -20.33 -4.00
N LEU A 24 26.90 -19.25 -4.70
CA LEU A 24 25.53 -18.90 -5.04
C LEU A 24 25.07 -19.98 -6.00
N GLU A 25 24.41 -21.01 -5.48
CA GLU A 25 23.64 -21.92 -6.33
C GLU A 25 22.65 -21.08 -7.12
N PRO A 26 22.54 -21.27 -8.45
CA PRO A 26 21.55 -20.58 -9.24
C PRO A 26 20.17 -20.97 -8.71
N ARG A 27 19.49 -20.04 -8.03
CA ARG A 27 18.07 -20.17 -7.71
C ARG A 27 17.35 -20.53 -9.00
N ARG A 28 16.86 -21.76 -9.08
CA ARG A 28 15.93 -22.19 -10.12
C ARG A 28 14.67 -21.35 -9.89
N SER A 29 14.49 -20.31 -10.69
CA SER A 29 13.29 -19.48 -10.62
C SER A 29 12.15 -20.29 -11.21
N ASP A 30 11.26 -20.80 -10.37
CA ASP A 30 10.04 -21.50 -10.77
C ASP A 30 9.02 -20.56 -11.45
N GLY A 31 9.49 -19.45 -12.05
CA GLY A 31 8.71 -18.40 -12.69
C GLY A 31 7.85 -17.55 -11.73
N ARG A 32 7.71 -17.94 -10.47
CA ARG A 32 6.91 -17.23 -9.47
C ARG A 32 7.72 -16.06 -8.87
N SER A 33 7.16 -14.85 -8.91
CA SER A 33 7.72 -13.67 -8.24
C SER A 33 7.83 -13.89 -6.73
N GLU A 34 8.76 -13.21 -6.08
CA GLU A 34 8.79 -13.21 -4.60
C GLU A 34 7.53 -12.47 -4.09
N PRO A 35 6.89 -12.89 -2.97
CA PRO A 35 5.65 -12.27 -2.47
C PRO A 35 5.75 -10.76 -2.28
N SER A 36 6.90 -10.25 -1.84
CA SER A 36 7.15 -8.82 -1.71
C SER A 36 7.22 -8.09 -3.05
N GLU A 37 7.65 -8.74 -4.13
CA GLU A 37 7.62 -8.16 -5.47
C GLU A 37 6.20 -8.08 -6.01
N GLU A 38 5.36 -9.09 -5.75
CA GLU A 38 3.94 -9.04 -6.08
C GLU A 38 3.24 -7.89 -5.34
N VAL A 39 3.49 -7.72 -4.04
CA VAL A 39 3.00 -6.57 -3.26
C VAL A 39 3.47 -5.24 -3.85
N ARG A 40 4.77 -5.13 -4.21
CA ARG A 40 5.30 -3.93 -4.87
C ARG A 40 4.50 -3.65 -6.15
N ASP A 41 4.31 -4.65 -6.98
CA ASP A 41 3.65 -4.51 -8.28
C ASP A 41 2.16 -4.14 -8.12
N ILE A 42 1.47 -4.67 -7.09
CA ILE A 42 0.12 -4.24 -6.70
C ILE A 42 0.09 -2.73 -6.39
N ILE A 43 1.04 -2.25 -5.57
CA ILE A 43 1.11 -0.83 -5.18
C ILE A 43 1.43 0.07 -6.38
N LEU A 44 2.33 -0.36 -7.25
CA LEU A 44 2.75 0.38 -8.44
C LEU A 44 1.69 0.38 -9.55
N ALA A 45 0.79 -0.60 -9.56
CA ALA A 45 -0.34 -0.68 -10.50
C ALA A 45 -1.52 0.22 -10.12
N LEU A 46 -1.55 0.74 -8.89
CA LEU A 46 -2.59 1.69 -8.47
C LEU A 46 -2.55 2.96 -9.32
N PRO A 47 -3.72 3.56 -9.62
CA PRO A 47 -3.79 4.74 -10.47
C PRO A 47 -2.87 5.83 -9.91
N PRO A 48 -1.98 6.41 -10.75
CA PRO A 48 -1.10 7.48 -10.32
C PRO A 48 -1.95 8.72 -10.12
N TRP A 49 -2.37 8.99 -8.88
CA TRP A 49 -3.00 10.25 -8.57
C TRP A 49 -1.98 11.39 -8.78
N LEU A 50 -2.47 12.49 -9.36
CA LEU A 50 -1.69 13.61 -9.90
C LEU A 50 -0.70 14.22 -8.89
N LEU A 51 0.56 13.91 -9.07
CA LEU A 51 1.72 14.69 -8.60
C LEU A 51 1.85 16.09 -9.22
N SER A 52 0.81 16.59 -9.89
CA SER A 52 0.85 17.88 -10.57
C SER A 52 -0.19 18.85 -10.05
N SER A 53 -0.23 19.04 -8.73
CA SER A 53 -0.10 20.42 -8.26
C SER A 53 0.24 20.47 -6.76
N PRO A 54 1.35 21.12 -6.39
CA PRO A 54 1.52 21.61 -5.04
C PRO A 54 0.50 22.74 -4.81
N GLY A 55 -0.74 22.37 -4.48
CA GLY A 55 -1.84 23.29 -4.28
C GLY A 55 -3.16 22.54 -4.17
N TRP A 56 -3.99 22.96 -3.21
CA TRP A 56 -5.41 22.59 -3.15
C TRP A 56 -6.05 23.00 -4.49
N HIS A 57 -6.30 22.05 -5.38
CA HIS A 57 -7.10 22.31 -6.56
C HIS A 57 -8.56 22.06 -6.17
N PRO A 58 -9.40 23.11 -6.04
CA PRO A 58 -10.84 22.93 -5.85
C PRO A 58 -11.49 22.14 -7.00
N ASP A 59 -10.76 22.02 -8.12
CA ASP A 59 -11.19 21.34 -9.35
C ASP A 59 -10.55 19.96 -9.52
N ALA A 60 -9.86 19.41 -8.51
CA ALA A 60 -9.43 18.01 -8.57
C ALA A 60 -10.69 17.15 -8.72
N GLU A 61 -10.79 16.41 -9.82
CA GLU A 61 -11.95 15.54 -10.04
C GLU A 61 -12.06 14.54 -8.87
N PRO A 62 -13.27 14.34 -8.33
CA PRO A 62 -13.48 13.34 -7.30
C PRO A 62 -13.08 11.97 -7.84
N PHE A 63 -12.58 11.10 -6.97
CA PHE A 63 -12.32 9.70 -7.29
C PHE A 63 -13.57 9.10 -7.93
N ASP A 64 -13.41 8.54 -9.13
CA ASP A 64 -14.49 7.84 -9.80
C ASP A 64 -14.57 6.38 -9.28
N GLN A 65 -15.60 5.65 -9.71
CA GLN A 65 -15.79 4.27 -9.27
C GLN A 65 -14.60 3.37 -9.66
N THR A 66 -13.96 3.63 -10.80
CA THR A 66 -12.80 2.87 -11.28
C THR A 66 -11.64 2.98 -10.30
N ASP A 67 -11.38 4.19 -9.79
CA ASP A 67 -10.33 4.40 -8.80
C ASP A 67 -10.67 3.68 -7.48
N LEU A 68 -11.91 3.79 -7.01
CA LEU A 68 -12.36 3.11 -5.79
C LEU A 68 -12.21 1.59 -5.90
N ASP A 69 -12.55 1.03 -7.07
CA ASP A 69 -12.43 -0.39 -7.38
C ASP A 69 -10.96 -0.82 -7.39
N ALA A 70 -10.06 -0.02 -7.98
CA ALA A 70 -8.63 -0.31 -8.01
C ALA A 70 -8.02 -0.37 -6.59
N TYR A 71 -8.36 0.57 -5.72
CA TYR A 71 -7.90 0.55 -4.33
C TYR A 71 -8.49 -0.61 -3.53
N THR A 72 -9.77 -0.91 -3.75
CA THR A 72 -10.45 -2.03 -3.06
C THR A 72 -9.87 -3.36 -3.50
N LEU A 73 -9.67 -3.57 -4.80
CA LEU A 73 -9.04 -4.77 -5.34
C LEU A 73 -7.59 -4.92 -4.86
N ALA A 74 -6.81 -3.84 -4.84
CA ALA A 74 -5.47 -3.87 -4.29
C ALA A 74 -5.47 -4.29 -2.81
N ALA A 75 -6.39 -3.76 -2.00
CA ALA A 75 -6.52 -4.15 -0.61
C ALA A 75 -6.89 -5.65 -0.47
N LEU A 76 -7.87 -6.14 -1.25
CA LEU A 76 -8.23 -7.57 -1.28
C LEU A 76 -7.04 -8.46 -1.63
N ARG A 77 -6.23 -8.06 -2.62
CA ARG A 77 -5.00 -8.79 -2.98
C ARG A 77 -4.01 -8.78 -1.81
N LEU A 78 -3.77 -7.63 -1.18
CA LEU A 78 -2.85 -7.51 -0.05
C LEU A 78 -3.27 -8.32 1.18
N GLN A 79 -4.58 -8.51 1.42
CA GLN A 79 -5.08 -9.33 2.53
C GLN A 79 -4.68 -10.82 2.42
N ARG A 80 -4.24 -11.26 1.24
CA ARG A 80 -3.74 -12.63 1.01
C ARG A 80 -2.26 -12.81 1.36
N HIS A 81 -1.56 -11.73 1.69
CA HIS A 81 -0.14 -11.77 2.04
C HIS A 81 0.08 -11.62 3.55
N ALA A 82 1.19 -12.15 4.05
CA ALA A 82 1.60 -11.87 5.42
C ALA A 82 1.97 -10.38 5.56
N VAL A 83 1.71 -9.79 6.72
CA VAL A 83 2.04 -8.37 6.99
C VAL A 83 3.52 -8.06 6.75
N SER A 84 4.42 -9.03 6.98
CA SER A 84 5.86 -8.89 6.68
C SER A 84 6.13 -8.75 5.17
N ASP A 85 5.39 -9.46 4.33
CA ASP A 85 5.52 -9.37 2.88
C ASP A 85 4.94 -8.06 2.36
N VAL A 86 3.79 -7.64 2.93
CA VAL A 86 3.19 -6.31 2.66
C VAL A 86 4.19 -5.20 3.00
N ARG A 87 4.84 -5.29 4.17
CA ARG A 87 5.88 -4.36 4.59
C ARG A 87 7.04 -4.31 3.60
N ALA A 88 7.60 -5.46 3.26
CA ALA A 88 8.73 -5.56 2.33
C ALA A 88 8.38 -5.03 0.94
N GLY A 89 7.17 -5.29 0.45
CA GLY A 89 6.71 -4.75 -0.84
C GLY A 89 6.48 -3.23 -0.81
N ILE A 90 5.99 -2.66 0.30
CA ILE A 90 5.93 -1.21 0.49
C ILE A 90 7.35 -0.62 0.49
N GLU A 91 8.30 -1.24 1.19
CA GLU A 91 9.71 -0.82 1.17
C GLU A 91 10.27 -0.80 -0.26
N LEU A 92 10.00 -1.85 -1.04
CA LEU A 92 10.41 -1.93 -2.45
C LEU A 92 9.74 -0.85 -3.32
N ALA A 93 8.44 -0.62 -3.16
CA ALA A 93 7.70 0.40 -3.92
C ALA A 93 8.21 1.82 -3.61
N LEU A 94 8.50 2.10 -2.33
CA LEU A 94 9.04 3.40 -1.89
C LEU A 94 10.51 3.60 -2.27
N ALA A 95 11.27 2.51 -2.44
CA ALA A 95 12.66 2.54 -2.88
C ALA A 95 12.81 2.82 -4.38
N ASP A 96 11.73 2.69 -5.17
CA ASP A 96 11.75 3.06 -6.59
C ASP A 96 12.08 4.56 -6.71
N ARG A 97 13.18 4.84 -7.42
CA ARG A 97 13.76 6.19 -7.52
C ARG A 97 13.26 6.97 -8.73
N SER A 98 12.38 6.40 -9.54
CA SER A 98 11.76 7.15 -10.63
C SER A 98 10.87 8.25 -10.01
N ALA A 99 11.20 9.52 -10.32
CA ALA A 99 10.73 10.66 -9.53
C ALA A 99 9.19 10.77 -9.44
N GLY A 100 8.48 10.41 -10.52
CA GLY A 100 7.01 10.36 -10.54
C GLY A 100 6.38 9.12 -9.89
N VAL A 101 7.15 8.05 -9.69
CA VAL A 101 6.66 6.83 -9.03
C VAL A 101 6.76 6.98 -7.52
N ARG A 102 7.83 7.59 -7.01
CA ARG A 102 8.03 7.69 -5.56
C ARG A 102 6.94 8.47 -4.85
N GLU A 103 6.59 9.66 -5.32
CA GLU A 103 5.56 10.48 -4.66
C GLU A 103 4.17 9.85 -4.83
N SER A 104 3.88 9.23 -5.99
CA SER A 104 2.63 8.49 -6.23
C SER A 104 2.52 7.30 -5.28
N ALA A 105 3.58 6.50 -5.16
CA ALA A 105 3.64 5.33 -4.28
C ALA A 105 3.41 5.71 -2.81
N VAL A 106 4.01 6.79 -2.33
CA VAL A 106 3.81 7.27 -0.94
C VAL A 106 2.34 7.48 -0.63
N ALA A 107 1.63 8.15 -1.52
CA ALA A 107 0.24 8.51 -1.29
C ALA A 107 -0.73 7.37 -1.65
N ASN A 108 -0.40 6.54 -2.63
CA ASN A 108 -1.10 5.26 -2.85
C ASN A 108 -1.07 4.42 -1.59
N VAL A 109 0.12 4.26 -0.96
CA VAL A 109 0.25 3.51 0.29
C VAL A 109 -0.56 4.16 1.42
N PHE A 110 -0.55 5.49 1.53
CA PHE A 110 -1.37 6.20 2.53
C PHE A 110 -2.87 5.86 2.42
N VAL A 111 -3.45 5.96 1.22
CA VAL A 111 -4.87 5.65 0.99
C VAL A 111 -5.13 4.16 1.18
N LEU A 112 -4.27 3.32 0.59
CA LEU A 112 -4.40 1.87 0.62
C LEU A 112 -4.43 1.32 2.04
N LEU A 113 -3.60 1.85 2.95
CA LEU A 113 -3.62 1.41 4.36
C LEU A 113 -4.96 1.70 5.05
N ARG A 114 -5.71 2.74 4.65
CA ARG A 114 -7.03 3.07 5.24
C ARG A 114 -8.17 2.24 4.64
N VAL A 115 -7.99 1.77 3.42
CA VAL A 115 -8.86 0.76 2.80
C VAL A 115 -8.58 -0.61 3.42
N LEU A 116 -7.31 -1.00 3.53
CA LEU A 116 -6.84 -2.32 3.96
C LEU A 116 -7.21 -2.67 5.41
N PHE A 117 -7.10 -1.72 6.34
CA PHE A 117 -7.34 -1.96 7.77
C PHE A 117 -8.70 -1.41 8.23
N ASP A 118 -9.31 -2.09 9.21
CA ASP A 118 -10.56 -1.65 9.84
C ASP A 118 -10.30 -0.54 10.87
N VAL A 119 -9.83 0.61 10.38
CA VAL A 119 -9.62 1.78 11.22
C VAL A 119 -10.97 2.41 11.60
N PRO A 120 -11.17 2.79 12.88
CA PRO A 120 -12.37 3.50 13.29
C PRO A 120 -12.46 4.84 12.55
N GLU A 121 -13.68 5.31 12.33
CA GLU A 121 -13.91 6.61 11.67
C GLU A 121 -13.19 7.72 12.42
N THR A 122 -13.26 7.67 13.75
CA THR A 122 -12.57 8.62 14.62
C THR A 122 -11.90 7.97 15.83
N ILE A 123 -10.86 8.62 16.34
CA ILE A 123 -10.22 8.28 17.62
C ILE A 123 -10.15 9.50 18.54
N ALA A 124 -10.19 9.25 19.85
CA ALA A 124 -9.94 10.28 20.84
C ALA A 124 -8.49 10.78 20.73
N GLN A 125 -8.30 12.10 20.82
CA GLN A 125 -6.96 12.72 20.74
C GLN A 125 -6.01 12.22 21.85
N THR A 126 -6.53 11.77 22.98
CA THR A 126 -5.72 11.19 24.07
C THR A 126 -5.05 9.88 23.66
N SER A 127 -5.67 9.10 22.76
CA SER A 127 -5.11 7.85 22.23
C SER A 127 -3.89 8.10 21.34
N LEU A 128 -3.75 9.30 20.78
CA LEU A 128 -2.62 9.70 19.93
C LEU A 128 -1.32 9.98 20.69
N ARG A 129 -1.37 10.18 22.02
CA ARG A 129 -0.17 10.59 22.78
C ARG A 129 0.84 9.47 22.97
N ASN A 130 0.41 8.21 22.92
CA ASN A 130 1.24 7.04 23.19
C ASN A 130 1.39 6.12 21.98
N ALA A 131 0.61 6.35 20.93
CA ALA A 131 0.65 5.64 19.67
C ALA A 131 0.44 6.68 18.58
N SER A 132 1.49 7.02 17.83
CA SER A 132 1.46 6.93 16.37
C SER A 132 2.19 8.07 15.60
N PRO A 133 2.82 7.74 14.45
CA PRO A 133 3.07 8.65 13.32
C PRO A 133 1.97 9.66 12.92
N TYR A 134 0.75 9.63 13.45
CA TYR A 134 -0.30 10.63 13.12
C TYR A 134 -0.01 12.06 13.61
N ALA A 135 1.11 12.32 14.29
CA ALA A 135 1.47 13.65 14.77
C ALA A 135 1.86 14.66 13.67
N VAL A 136 2.18 14.18 12.45
CA VAL A 136 2.73 15.02 11.37
C VAL A 136 1.68 15.82 10.59
N TRP A 137 0.38 15.53 10.74
CA TRP A 137 -0.66 16.18 9.94
C TRP A 137 -0.91 17.64 10.38
N VAL A 138 -0.64 18.57 9.45
CA VAL A 138 -0.65 20.03 9.67
C VAL A 138 -1.97 20.61 9.19
N ASP A 139 -2.99 20.54 10.05
CA ASP A 139 -4.16 21.43 10.09
C ASP A 139 -5.06 20.90 11.21
N ARG A 140 -4.64 21.14 12.46
CA ARG A 140 -5.39 20.72 13.64
C ARG A 140 -6.58 21.66 13.83
N PRO A 141 -7.84 21.26 13.57
CA PRO A 141 -8.94 21.87 14.29
C PRO A 141 -8.72 21.59 15.79
N ALA A 142 -9.11 22.50 16.66
CA ALA A 142 -9.15 22.27 18.10
C ALA A 142 -10.30 21.30 18.45
N SER A 143 -10.30 20.10 17.87
CA SER A 143 -11.27 19.03 18.16
C SER A 143 -10.61 17.97 19.03
N SER A 144 -11.41 17.37 19.92
CA SER A 144 -11.01 16.22 20.74
C SER A 144 -10.99 14.90 19.96
N VAL A 145 -11.37 14.93 18.68
CA VAL A 145 -11.68 13.76 17.85
C VAL A 145 -10.92 13.87 16.53
N TYR A 146 -10.15 12.84 16.21
CA TYR A 146 -9.32 12.73 14.99
C TYR A 146 -9.95 11.76 14.00
N PRO A 147 -10.18 12.16 12.72
CA PRO A 147 -10.75 11.27 11.72
C PRO A 147 -9.67 10.32 11.17
N LEU A 148 -9.51 9.15 11.78
CA LEU A 148 -8.45 8.20 11.44
C LEU A 148 -8.69 7.53 10.09
N ARG A 149 -9.96 7.36 9.72
CA ARG A 149 -10.38 6.77 8.44
C ARG A 149 -10.21 7.71 7.25
N TRP A 150 -10.10 9.01 7.49
CA TRP A 150 -9.91 9.97 6.40
C TRP A 150 -8.63 9.64 5.61
N PRO A 151 -8.67 9.63 4.26
CA PRO A 151 -9.72 10.20 3.41
C PRO A 151 -10.81 9.21 2.93
N VAL A 152 -10.86 7.98 3.45
CA VAL A 152 -11.77 6.93 2.95
C VAL A 152 -13.15 7.04 3.61
N THR A 153 -14.21 6.88 2.82
CA THR A 153 -15.57 6.64 3.31
C THR A 153 -16.01 5.24 2.92
N VAL A 154 -16.74 4.58 3.83
CA VAL A 154 -17.31 3.25 3.61
C VAL A 154 -18.80 3.26 3.95
N ASP A 155 -19.59 2.45 3.25
CA ASP A 155 -21.00 2.24 3.58
C ASP A 155 -21.18 1.22 4.72
N ALA A 156 -22.44 0.92 5.07
CA ALA A 156 -22.78 -0.05 6.11
C ALA A 156 -22.42 -1.50 5.76
N ARG A 157 -22.03 -1.79 4.52
CA ARG A 157 -21.61 -3.10 4.02
C ARG A 157 -20.10 -3.14 3.74
N ASN A 158 -19.34 -2.22 4.34
CA ASN A 158 -17.89 -2.06 4.15
C ASN A 158 -17.45 -1.80 2.70
N VAL A 159 -18.35 -1.38 1.81
CA VAL A 159 -17.98 -0.97 0.45
C VAL A 159 -17.33 0.41 0.52
N VAL A 160 -16.18 0.57 -0.11
CA VAL A 160 -15.53 1.88 -0.26
C VAL A 160 -16.38 2.74 -1.20
N THR A 161 -16.89 3.85 -0.69
CA THR A 161 -17.82 4.74 -1.43
C THR A 161 -17.21 6.09 -1.77
N GLY A 162 -15.98 6.35 -1.32
CA GLY A 162 -15.31 7.61 -1.60
C GLY A 162 -13.92 7.66 -1.01
N ILE A 163 -13.07 8.41 -1.71
CA ILE A 163 -11.74 8.81 -1.25
C ILE A 163 -11.68 10.32 -1.42
N ALA A 164 -11.56 11.06 -0.32
CA ALA A 164 -11.41 12.50 -0.35
C ALA A 164 -10.01 12.91 -0.81
N SER A 165 -9.91 14.08 -1.42
CA SER A 165 -8.62 14.68 -1.75
C SER A 165 -7.80 14.92 -0.47
N PHE A 166 -6.54 14.48 -0.47
CA PHE A 166 -5.61 14.75 0.61
C PHE A 166 -4.32 15.37 0.07
N MET A 167 -3.63 16.11 0.93
CA MET A 167 -2.30 16.63 0.63
C MET A 167 -1.31 16.08 1.65
N ALA A 168 -0.27 15.41 1.15
CA ALA A 168 0.94 15.20 1.94
C ALA A 168 1.49 16.58 2.33
N THR A 169 1.79 16.76 3.61
CA THR A 169 1.89 18.08 4.26
C THR A 169 2.84 19.09 3.62
N ARG A 170 2.53 20.38 3.79
CA ARG A 170 3.40 21.51 3.42
C ARG A 170 4.59 21.58 4.39
N GLY A 171 5.70 20.93 4.04
CA GLY A 171 7.01 21.15 4.68
C GLY A 171 7.53 20.08 5.65
N GLY A 172 6.97 18.88 5.73
CA GLY A 172 7.35 17.90 6.76
C GLY A 172 7.50 16.46 6.26
N GLY A 173 8.74 16.05 5.95
CA GLY A 173 9.18 14.64 5.85
C GLY A 173 8.47 13.73 4.83
N PRO A 174 9.05 12.56 4.51
CA PRO A 174 8.29 11.51 3.83
C PRO A 174 7.18 11.00 4.77
N TYR A 175 6.00 10.70 4.24
CA TYR A 175 4.93 10.02 5.00
C TYR A 175 5.49 8.71 5.58
N PRO A 176 5.36 8.47 6.90
CA PRO A 176 5.92 7.31 7.58
C PRO A 176 5.04 6.05 7.35
N ALA A 177 4.91 5.64 6.09
CA ALA A 177 4.04 4.55 5.65
C ALA A 177 4.26 3.23 6.42
N LEU A 178 5.52 2.89 6.69
CA LEU A 178 5.88 1.65 7.39
C LEU A 178 5.50 1.69 8.87
N ASP A 179 5.63 2.85 9.52
CA ASP A 179 5.21 3.02 10.92
C ASP A 179 3.68 2.97 11.02
N ASP A 180 2.97 3.54 10.04
CA ASP A 180 1.50 3.45 9.94
C ASP A 180 1.05 2.00 9.71
N LEU A 181 1.71 1.25 8.82
CA LEU A 181 1.44 -0.17 8.59
C LEU A 181 1.59 -0.98 9.87
N ASP A 182 2.73 -0.86 10.57
CA ASP A 182 2.98 -1.60 11.81
C ASP A 182 1.96 -1.23 12.89
N GLY A 183 1.69 0.07 13.05
CA GLY A 183 0.71 0.57 14.01
C GLY A 183 -0.69 0.04 13.73
N PHE A 184 -1.10 0.03 12.46
CA PHE A 184 -2.39 -0.51 12.05
C PHE A 184 -2.45 -2.02 12.24
N ALA A 185 -1.47 -2.79 11.76
CA ALA A 185 -1.47 -4.24 11.91
C ALA A 185 -1.43 -4.69 13.37
N ALA A 186 -0.79 -3.91 14.26
CA ALA A 186 -0.75 -4.22 15.69
C ALA A 186 -2.04 -3.86 16.44
N THR A 187 -2.81 -2.88 15.94
CA THR A 187 -3.96 -2.30 16.64
C THR A 187 -5.30 -2.73 16.04
N TYR A 188 -5.35 -2.91 14.73
CA TYR A 188 -6.54 -3.13 13.93
C TYR A 188 -6.36 -4.38 13.06
N GLY A 189 -7.46 -5.11 12.84
CA GLY A 189 -7.49 -6.19 11.86
C GLY A 189 -7.59 -5.65 10.43
N PHE A 190 -7.41 -6.53 9.45
CA PHE A 190 -7.82 -6.22 8.08
C PHE A 190 -9.33 -5.94 8.03
N ARG A 191 -9.71 -5.02 7.16
CA ARG A 191 -11.10 -4.70 6.89
C ARG A 191 -11.81 -5.88 6.24
N ASP A 192 -13.00 -6.20 6.72
CA ASP A 192 -13.88 -7.19 6.10
C ASP A 192 -14.50 -6.60 4.83
N LEU A 193 -13.75 -6.65 3.72
CA LEU A 193 -14.16 -6.17 2.41
C LEU A 193 -14.98 -7.26 1.69
N PRO A 194 -16.07 -6.91 0.97
CA PRO A 194 -16.81 -7.88 0.17
C PRO A 194 -15.91 -8.56 -0.87
N ALA A 195 -15.87 -9.88 -0.83
CA ALA A 195 -14.89 -10.70 -1.55
C ALA A 195 -15.44 -12.09 -1.89
N CYS A 196 -14.89 -12.71 -2.93
CA CYS A 196 -15.18 -14.09 -3.33
C CYS A 196 -14.23 -15.12 -2.73
N ALA A 197 -13.19 -14.70 -2.01
CA ALA A 197 -12.31 -15.60 -1.26
C ALA A 197 -13.12 -16.55 -0.36
N GLY A 198 -13.15 -17.84 -0.72
CA GLY A 198 -13.89 -18.88 0.01
C GLY A 198 -15.40 -18.95 -0.28
N ARG A 199 -15.90 -18.23 -1.29
CA ARG A 199 -17.33 -18.12 -1.66
C ARG A 199 -17.62 -18.40 -3.15
N CYS A 200 -16.66 -18.94 -3.90
CA CYS A 200 -16.86 -19.21 -5.33
C CYS A 200 -18.02 -20.17 -5.58
N GLY A 201 -18.95 -19.79 -6.46
CA GLY A 201 -20.19 -20.49 -6.75
C GLY A 201 -21.36 -20.10 -5.85
N ASP A 202 -21.15 -19.29 -4.82
CA ASP A 202 -22.19 -18.91 -3.87
C ASP A 202 -22.96 -17.66 -4.32
N ARG A 203 -24.27 -17.71 -4.05
CA ARG A 203 -25.21 -16.59 -4.21
C ARG A 203 -25.93 -16.31 -2.89
N ASP A 204 -25.77 -15.10 -2.38
CA ASP A 204 -26.44 -14.65 -1.15
C ASP A 204 -26.93 -13.21 -1.31
N ALA A 205 -28.25 -13.00 -1.25
CA ALA A 205 -28.86 -11.68 -1.37
C ALA A 205 -28.55 -10.73 -0.20
N GLY A 206 -28.01 -11.24 0.92
CA GLY A 206 -27.51 -10.43 2.03
C GLY A 206 -26.14 -9.82 1.76
N GLU A 207 -25.41 -10.33 0.78
CA GLU A 207 -24.04 -9.91 0.46
C GLU A 207 -24.02 -8.71 -0.48
N ALA A 208 -22.96 -7.89 -0.36
CA ALA A 208 -22.83 -6.68 -1.19
C ALA A 208 -22.59 -7.00 -2.68
N CYS A 209 -22.05 -8.19 -2.96
CA CYS A 209 -21.72 -8.71 -4.27
C CYS A 209 -21.86 -10.25 -4.30
N GLN A 210 -21.96 -10.82 -5.49
CA GLN A 210 -22.16 -12.24 -5.74
C GLN A 210 -20.89 -12.90 -6.29
N CYS A 211 -20.81 -14.22 -6.11
CA CYS A 211 -19.66 -15.02 -6.53
C CYS A 211 -20.10 -16.25 -7.34
N ASP A 212 -21.32 -16.23 -7.89
CA ASP A 212 -21.82 -17.22 -8.85
C ASP A 212 -21.57 -16.76 -10.29
N ASP A 213 -21.56 -17.67 -11.27
CA ASP A 213 -21.35 -17.30 -12.69
C ASP A 213 -22.42 -16.33 -13.20
N ALA A 214 -23.61 -16.33 -12.59
CA ALA A 214 -24.70 -15.45 -12.95
C ALA A 214 -24.40 -13.98 -12.59
N CYS A 215 -23.44 -13.71 -11.71
CA CYS A 215 -23.06 -12.36 -11.31
C CYS A 215 -22.56 -11.53 -12.49
N LEU A 216 -21.91 -12.17 -13.47
CA LEU A 216 -21.35 -11.52 -14.65
C LEU A 216 -22.45 -10.92 -15.53
N ALA A 217 -23.54 -11.68 -15.70
CA ALA A 217 -24.71 -11.23 -16.45
C ALA A 217 -25.52 -10.16 -15.68
N ALA A 218 -25.49 -10.22 -14.34
CA ALA A 218 -26.16 -9.26 -13.48
C ALA A 218 -25.36 -7.97 -13.22
N GLY A 219 -24.04 -8.01 -13.43
CA GLY A 219 -23.13 -6.90 -13.11
C GLY A 219 -22.96 -6.67 -11.60
N ASP A 220 -23.09 -7.73 -10.79
CA ASP A 220 -23.03 -7.67 -9.33
C ASP A 220 -21.92 -8.57 -8.72
N CYS A 221 -20.93 -8.97 -9.53
CA CYS A 221 -19.76 -9.72 -9.05
C CYS A 221 -18.92 -8.94 -8.03
N CYS A 222 -18.29 -9.65 -7.10
CA CYS A 222 -17.25 -9.03 -6.27
C CYS A 222 -16.03 -8.66 -7.12
N LEU A 223 -15.30 -7.63 -6.67
CA LEU A 223 -14.15 -7.10 -7.43
C LEU A 223 -13.02 -8.12 -7.62
N ASP A 224 -12.90 -9.09 -6.71
CA ASP A 224 -11.90 -10.17 -6.77
C ASP A 224 -12.42 -11.45 -7.45
N TYR A 225 -13.62 -11.43 -8.05
CA TYR A 225 -14.22 -12.62 -8.68
C TYR A 225 -13.29 -13.26 -9.72
N ASP A 226 -12.79 -12.47 -10.67
CA ASP A 226 -11.91 -12.98 -11.73
C ASP A 226 -10.57 -13.50 -11.16
N ASP A 227 -10.03 -12.81 -10.14
CA ASP A 227 -8.77 -13.17 -9.50
C ASP A 227 -8.83 -14.45 -8.67
N VAL A 228 -10.02 -14.79 -8.15
CA VAL A 228 -10.18 -15.83 -7.12
C VAL A 228 -10.95 -17.03 -7.65
N CYS A 229 -12.02 -16.79 -8.41
CA CYS A 229 -12.87 -17.84 -8.96
C CYS A 229 -12.51 -18.20 -10.40
N GLY A 230 -11.57 -17.47 -11.02
CA GLY A 230 -11.09 -17.73 -12.39
C GLY A 230 -11.95 -17.08 -13.47
N GLY A 231 -12.90 -16.20 -13.12
CA GLY A 231 -13.88 -15.72 -14.10
C GLY A 231 -14.65 -16.89 -14.73
N PRO A 232 -15.40 -16.69 -15.83
CA PRO A 232 -15.84 -17.79 -16.66
C PRO A 232 -14.64 -18.31 -17.48
N ASP A 233 -13.64 -18.91 -16.83
CA ASP A 233 -12.60 -19.64 -17.52
C ASP A 233 -13.25 -20.82 -18.25
N GLU A 234 -13.07 -20.87 -19.57
CA GLU A 234 -12.80 -22.10 -20.36
C GLU A 234 -13.26 -23.42 -19.71
N ALA A 235 -14.55 -23.50 -19.35
CA ALA A 235 -15.14 -24.69 -18.81
C ALA A 235 -15.29 -25.67 -19.97
N ALA A 236 -14.22 -26.42 -20.22
CA ALA A 236 -14.16 -27.67 -20.97
C ALA A 236 -14.66 -27.62 -22.43
N ASP A 237 -13.69 -27.57 -23.35
CA ASP A 237 -13.77 -28.37 -24.58
C ASP A 237 -13.67 -29.87 -24.22
#